data_AF-A0A9C9Y4I8-F1
#
_entry.id   AF-A0A9C9Y4I8-F1
#
_cell.length_a   1.000
_cell.length_b   1.000
_cell.length_c   1.000
_cell.angle_alpha   90.00
_cell.angle_beta   90.00
_cell.angle_gamma   90.00
#
_symmetry.space_group_name_H-M   'P 1'
#
loop_
_entity.id
_entity.type
_entity.pdbx_description
1 polymer ?
#
loop_
_entity_poly.entity_id
_entity_poly.type
_entity_poly.pdbx_seq_one_letter_code
_entity_poly.pdbx_strand_id
1 'polypeptide(L)' 'NHPLKKMLNLGLKITINSDDPAFFGGQVNKNYIEVQKALNLTKEELYTLAKNSFQYSFLDKDTKQKYIDELDAYYQKNK' A
#
# COMPACT_ATOMS: atom_id res chain seq x y z
N ASN A 1 17.82 8.04 -1.14
CA ASN A 1 17.67 6.94 -2.12
C ASN A 1 16.96 5.78 -1.41
N HIS A 2 15.72 5.46 -1.78
CA HIS A 2 14.92 4.41 -1.11
C HIS A 2 14.52 3.32 -2.11
N PRO A 3 14.63 2.02 -1.78
CA PRO A 3 14.52 0.94 -2.76
C PRO A 3 13.10 0.64 -3.24
N LEU A 4 12.07 1.09 -2.50
CA LEU A 4 10.66 0.74 -2.73
C LEU A 4 10.22 0.92 -4.19
N LYS A 5 10.50 2.07 -4.83
CA LYS A 5 10.08 2.30 -6.22
C LYS A 5 10.75 1.34 -7.20
N LYS A 6 12.03 1.06 -7.00
CA LYS A 6 12.76 0.07 -7.81
C LYS A 6 12.16 -1.33 -7.63
N MET A 7 11.83 -1.71 -6.40
CA MET A 7 11.20 -2.99 -6.11
C MET A 7 9.80 -3.10 -6.74
N LEU A 8 9.00 -2.03 -6.74
CA LEU A 8 7.70 -1.99 -7.43
C LEU A 8 7.87 -2.21 -8.94
N ASN A 9 8.80 -1.48 -9.56
CA ASN A 9 9.10 -1.60 -10.99
C ASN A 9 9.60 -2.99 -11.40
N LEU A 10 10.18 -3.74 -10.46
CA LEU A 10 10.61 -5.12 -10.66
C LEU A 10 9.50 -6.16 -10.38
N GLY A 11 8.28 -5.72 -10.06
CA GLY A 11 7.13 -6.58 -9.80
C GLY A 11 7.13 -7.26 -8.43
N LEU A 12 7.91 -6.77 -7.47
CA LEU A 12 7.91 -7.31 -6.11
C LEU A 12 6.58 -6.99 -5.40
N LYS A 13 6.18 -7.92 -4.53
CA LYS A 13 4.93 -7.87 -3.76
C LYS A 13 5.12 -7.07 -2.46
N ILE A 14 5.18 -5.74 -2.57
CA ILE A 14 5.53 -4.85 -1.46
C ILE A 14 4.30 -4.39 -0.69
N THR A 15 4.44 -4.28 0.63
CA THR A 15 3.48 -3.64 1.55
C THR A 15 4.13 -2.49 2.31
N ILE A 16 3.36 -1.48 2.73
CA ILE A 16 3.81 -0.43 3.66
C ILE A 16 3.29 -0.75 5.06
N ASN A 17 4.19 -0.80 6.03
CA ASN A 17 3.87 -1.02 7.45
C ASN A 17 4.44 0.13 8.30
N SER A 18 3.94 0.28 9.52
CA SER A 18 4.43 1.28 10.48
C SER A 18 5.65 0.84 11.28
N ASP A 19 5.91 -0.46 11.33
CA ASP A 19 6.88 -1.09 12.23
C ASP A 19 6.52 -0.80 13.70
N ASP A 20 7.08 0.24 14.30
CA ASP A 20 6.81 0.66 15.67
C ASP A 20 6.24 2.11 15.74
N PRO A 21 4.92 2.31 15.53
CA PRO A 21 4.30 3.65 15.49
C PRO A 21 4.61 4.55 16.69
N ALA A 22 4.68 3.96 17.90
CA ALA A 22 4.93 4.68 19.14
C ALA A 22 6.35 5.29 19.19
N PHE A 23 7.31 4.65 18.54
CA PHE A 23 8.70 5.09 18.48
C PHE A 23 8.96 6.06 17.33
N PHE A 24 8.27 5.89 16.19
CA PHE A 24 8.49 6.71 14.98
C PHE A 24 7.46 7.83 14.76
N GLY A 25 6.46 7.96 15.63
CA GLY A 25 5.44 9.01 15.56
C GLY A 25 4.62 8.99 14.25
N GLY A 26 4.45 7.79 13.68
CA GLY A 26 3.87 7.58 12.36
C GLY A 26 2.77 6.54 12.38
N GLN A 27 1.55 6.94 12.05
CA GLN A 27 0.49 6.01 11.63
C GLN A 27 0.75 5.58 10.19
N VAL A 28 0.28 4.40 9.80
CA VAL A 28 0.50 3.86 8.45
C VAL A 28 0.10 4.84 7.33
N ASN A 29 -0.96 5.62 7.53
CA ASN A 29 -1.40 6.65 6.56
C ASN A 29 -0.35 7.73 6.32
N LYS A 30 0.39 8.14 7.37
CA LYS A 30 1.50 9.09 7.23
C LYS A 30 2.62 8.49 6.37
N ASN A 31 2.91 7.20 6.53
CA ASN A 31 3.91 6.52 5.70
C ASN A 31 3.50 6.51 4.23
N TYR A 32 2.22 6.27 3.92
CA TYR A 32 1.72 6.37 2.54
C TYR A 32 1.90 7.79 1.95
N ILE A 33 1.53 8.83 2.71
CA ILE A 33 1.66 10.23 2.26
C ILE A 33 3.13 10.59 2.02
N GLU A 34 4.02 10.27 2.96
CA GLU A 34 5.42 10.67 2.87
C GLU A 34 6.19 9.86 1.81
N VAL A 35 5.89 8.56 1.65
CA VAL A 35 6.46 7.74 0.57
C VAL A 35 5.99 8.21 -0.81
N GLN A 36 4.71 8.57 -0.95
CA GLN A 36 4.17 9.15 -2.19
C GLN A 36 4.98 10.38 -2.60
N LYS A 37 5.12 11.34 -1.68
CA LYS A 37 5.86 12.59 -1.92
C LYS A 37 7.33 12.32 -2.23
N ALA A 38 7.99 11.48 -1.43
CA ALA A 38 9.43 11.24 -1.53
C ALA A 38 9.83 10.49 -2.81
N LEU A 39 8.96 9.62 -3.33
CA LEU A 39 9.24 8.78 -4.50
C LEU A 39 8.44 9.15 -5.75
N ASN A 40 7.61 10.19 -5.66
CA ASN A 40 6.66 10.58 -6.69
C ASN A 40 5.88 9.37 -7.20
N LEU A 41 5.27 8.63 -6.27
CA LEU A 41 4.44 7.48 -6.63
C LEU A 41 3.13 7.96 -7.25
N THR A 42 2.71 7.27 -8.29
CA THR A 42 1.42 7.43 -8.95
C THR A 42 0.29 6.88 -8.07
N LYS A 43 -0.95 7.29 -8.38
CA LYS A 43 -2.14 6.69 -7.74
C LYS A 43 -2.21 5.17 -7.96
N GLU A 44 -1.78 4.69 -9.11
CA GLU A 44 -1.75 3.26 -9.45
C GLU A 44 -0.73 2.49 -8.58
N GLU A 45 0.47 3.05 -8.38
CA GLU A 45 1.48 2.45 -7.49
C GLU A 45 0.98 2.43 -6.03
N LEU A 46 0.31 3.49 -5.57
CA LEU A 46 -0.30 3.51 -4.23
C LEU A 46 -1.43 2.50 -4.08
N TYR A 47 -2.30 2.39 -5.08
CA TYR A 47 -3.34 1.36 -5.13
C TYR A 47 -2.73 -0.05 -5.09
N THR A 48 -1.66 -0.30 -5.84
CA THR A 48 -0.94 -1.58 -5.83
C THR A 48 -0.38 -1.90 -4.43
N LEU A 49 0.23 -0.93 -3.76
CA LEU A 49 0.73 -1.09 -2.40
C LEU A 49 -0.40 -1.41 -1.41
N ALA A 50 -1.53 -0.71 -1.48
CA ALA A 50 -2.70 -0.97 -0.65
C ALA A 50 -3.31 -2.36 -0.92
N LYS A 51 -3.44 -2.74 -2.20
CA LYS A 51 -3.98 -4.05 -2.60
C LYS A 51 -3.10 -5.20 -2.11
N ASN A 52 -1.78 -5.04 -2.17
CA ASN A 52 -0.83 -6.01 -1.65
C ASN A 52 -1.01 -6.25 -0.14
N SER A 53 -1.33 -5.21 0.64
CA SER A 53 -1.56 -5.34 2.09
C SER A 53 -2.72 -6.29 2.41
N PHE A 54 -3.76 -6.34 1.58
CA PHE A 54 -4.84 -7.32 1.71
C PHE A 54 -4.46 -8.68 1.11
N GLN A 55 -3.97 -8.68 -0.14
CA GLN A 55 -3.68 -9.89 -0.92
C GLN A 55 -2.72 -10.84 -0.18
N TYR A 56 -1.68 -10.28 0.45
CA TYR A 56 -0.62 -11.03 1.13
C TYR A 56 -0.74 -11.04 2.65
N SER A 57 -1.89 -10.62 3.19
CA SER A 57 -2.21 -10.80 4.62
C SER A 57 -2.48 -12.28 4.96
N PHE A 58 -2.67 -12.57 6.25
CA PHE A 58 -3.15 -13.88 6.73
C PHE A 58 -4.67 -13.97 6.90
N LEU A 59 -5.42 -13.01 6.35
CA LEU A 59 -6.88 -13.08 6.31
C LEU A 59 -7.35 -14.31 5.49
N ASP A 60 -8.54 -14.81 5.80
CA ASP A 60 -9.18 -15.83 4.98
C ASP A 60 -9.56 -15.26 3.60
N LYS A 61 -9.85 -16.17 2.66
CA LYS A 61 -10.08 -15.81 1.26
C LYS A 61 -11.25 -14.83 1.08
N ASP A 62 -12.34 -15.01 1.82
CA ASP A 62 -13.55 -14.23 1.63
C ASP A 62 -13.36 -12.82 2.20
N THR A 63 -12.72 -12.72 3.36
CA THR A 63 -12.35 -11.42 3.95
C THR A 63 -11.34 -10.66 3.08
N LYS A 64 -10.34 -11.34 2.51
CA LYS A 64 -9.41 -10.71 1.54
C LYS A 64 -10.16 -10.15 0.34
N GLN A 65 -11.03 -10.95 -0.28
CA GLN A 65 -11.76 -10.55 -1.47
C GLN A 65 -12.65 -9.34 -1.19
N LYS A 66 -13.38 -9.35 -0.07
CA LYS A 66 -14.22 -8.22 0.36
C LYS A 66 -13.46 -6.90 0.39
N TYR A 67 -12.29 -6.86 1.04
CA TYR A 67 -11.52 -5.62 1.14
C TYR A 67 -10.86 -5.20 -0.18
N ILE A 68 -10.46 -6.18 -1.00
CA ILE A 68 -9.95 -5.90 -2.34
C ILE A 68 -11.05 -5.29 -3.21
N ASP A 69 -12.28 -5.82 -3.17
CA ASP A 69 -13.40 -5.29 -3.94
C ASP A 69 -13.77 -3.86 -3.52
N GLU A 70 -13.76 -3.58 -2.20
CA GLU A 70 -13.97 -2.24 -1.66
C GLU A 70 -12.90 -1.26 -2.15
N LEU A 71 -11.62 -1.66 -2.10
CA LEU A 71 -10.50 -0.88 -2.60
C LEU A 71 -10.60 -0.63 -4.11
N ASP A 72 -10.93 -1.67 -4.89
CA ASP A 72 -11.06 -1.60 -6.34
C ASP A 72 -12.16 -0.61 -6.72
N ALA A 73 -13.33 -0.68 -6.05
CA ALA A 73 -14.43 0.27 -6.26
C ALA A 73 -14.03 1.71 -5.91
N TYR A 74 -13.35 1.92 -4.78
CA TYR A 74 -12.83 3.23 -4.41
C TYR A 74 -11.84 3.77 -5.45
N TYR A 75 -10.90 2.94 -5.90
CA TYR A 75 -9.89 3.36 -6.87
C TYR A 75 -10.51 3.73 -8.22
N GLN A 76 -11.45 2.94 -8.75
CA GLN A 76 -12.12 3.30 -10.02
C GLN A 76 -12.91 4.61 -9.90
N LYS A 77 -13.54 4.87 -8.76
CA LYS A 77 -14.29 6.12 -8.53
C LYS A 77 -13.38 7.35 -8.43
N ASN A 78 -12.12 7.18 -8.02
CA ASN A 78 -11.20 8.27 -7.68
C ASN A 78 -9.92 8.29 -8.54
N LYS A 79 -9.94 7.62 -9.70
CA LYS A 79 -8.82 7.58 -10.65
C LYS A 79 -8.35 8.98 -11.05
#